data_AF-A0A529B095-F1
#
_entry.id   AF-A0A529B095-F1
#
_cell.length_a   1.000
_cell.length_b   1.000
_cell.length_c   1.000
_cell.angle_alpha   90.00
_cell.angle_beta   90.00
_cell.angle_gamma   90.00
#
_symmetry.space_group_name_H-M   'P 1'
#
loop_
_entity.id
_entity.type
_entity.pdbx_description
1 polymer ?
#
loop_
_entity_poly.entity_id
_entity_poly.type
_entity_poly.pdbx_seq_one_letter_code
_entity_poly.pdbx_strand_id
1 'polypeptide(L)' 'MASEADRDPRHHTTKMKARLQETIDHLREDVEKVDEPQLKAMFETAAEVLNGLRTAFSHYEQKNEPAWRDSSVSAD' A
#
# COMPACT_ATOMS: atom_id res chain seq x y z
N MET A 1 -23.41 13.51 -0.83
CA MET A 1 -22.87 13.25 -2.19
C MET A 1 -21.38 13.01 -2.04
N ALA A 2 -20.85 11.92 -2.59
CA ALA A 2 -19.40 11.69 -2.61
C ALA A 2 -18.72 12.79 -3.43
N SER A 3 -17.64 13.36 -2.89
CA SER A 3 -16.83 14.38 -3.56
C SER A 3 -16.05 13.80 -4.74
N GLU A 4 -15.50 14.63 -5.62
CA GLU A 4 -14.61 14.16 -6.70
C GLU A 4 -13.38 13.42 -6.15
N ALA A 5 -12.85 13.86 -5.01
CA ALA A 5 -11.77 13.16 -4.29
C ALA A 5 -12.21 11.78 -3.77
N ASP A 6 -13.47 11.63 -3.36
CA ASP A 6 -14.03 10.32 -2.97
C ASP A 6 -14.22 9.37 -4.16
N ARG A 7 -14.15 9.87 -5.39
CA ARG A 7 -14.24 9.05 -6.60
C ARG A 7 -12.88 8.79 -7.25
N ASP A 8 -11.83 9.52 -6.87
CA ASP A 8 -10.49 9.33 -7.41
C ASP A 8 -9.86 8.05 -6.85
N PRO A 9 -9.61 7.01 -7.66
CA PRO A 9 -8.95 5.79 -7.21
C PRO A 9 -7.56 6.05 -6.62
N ARG A 10 -6.81 7.07 -7.11
CA ARG A 10 -5.47 7.40 -6.59
C ARG A 10 -5.54 7.94 -5.16
N HIS A 11 -6.57 8.73 -4.86
CA HIS A 11 -6.80 9.22 -3.50
C HIS A 11 -6.99 8.05 -2.52
N HIS A 12 -7.78 7.05 -2.90
CA HIS A 12 -8.01 5.86 -2.09
C HIS A 12 -6.75 5.00 -1.93
N THR A 13 -5.97 4.80 -2.99
CA THR A 13 -4.75 3.98 -2.92
C THR A 13 -3.68 4.65 -2.08
N THR A 14 -3.49 5.97 -2.19
CA THR A 14 -2.56 6.72 -1.36
C THR A 14 -2.95 6.64 0.12
N LYS A 15 -4.22 6.82 0.44
CA LYS A 15 -4.73 6.71 1.82
C LYS A 15 -4.57 5.29 2.38
N MET A 16 -4.78 4.26 1.57
CA MET A 16 -4.61 2.88 2.01
C MET A 16 -3.13 2.54 2.24
N LYS A 17 -2.23 2.97 1.36
CA LYS A 17 -0.78 2.78 1.54
C LYS A 17 -0.28 3.41 2.83
N ALA A 18 -0.77 4.60 3.19
CA ALA A 18 -0.41 5.26 4.44
C ALA A 18 -0.82 4.41 5.67
N ARG A 19 -2.05 3.90 5.70
CA ARG A 19 -2.53 3.03 6.80
C ARG A 19 -1.77 1.71 6.88
N LEU A 20 -1.45 1.12 5.73
CA LEU A 20 -0.62 -0.09 5.68
C LEU A 20 0.77 0.20 6.24
N GLN A 21 1.36 1.35 5.91
CA GLN A 21 2.64 1.78 6.46
C GLN A 21 2.58 1.96 7.97
N GLU A 22 1.59 2.68 8.49
CA GLU A 22 1.38 2.88 9.93
C GLU A 22 1.27 1.53 10.66
N THR A 23 0.57 0.56 10.06
CA THR A 23 0.42 -0.78 10.65
C THR A 23 1.74 -1.56 10.62
N ILE A 24 2.50 -1.49 9.53
CA ILE A 24 3.83 -2.11 9.41
C ILE A 24 4.77 -1.55 10.47
N ASP A 25 4.78 -0.23 10.66
CA ASP A 25 5.64 0.44 11.62
C ASP A 25 5.28 0.03 13.04
N HIS A 26 3.99 0.00 13.40
CA HIS A 26 3.56 -0.48 14.72
C HIS A 26 3.94 -1.95 14.99
N LEU A 27 3.76 -2.84 14.00
CA LEU A 27 4.13 -4.26 14.16
C LEU A 27 5.63 -4.41 14.46
N ARG A 28 6.48 -3.67 13.76
CA ARG A 28 7.94 -3.69 13.96
C ARG A 28 8.36 -3.02 15.25
N GLU A 29 7.68 -1.94 15.65
CA GLU A 29 7.94 -1.29 16.92
C GLU A 29 7.65 -2.23 18.11
N ASP A 30 6.59 -3.03 18.02
CA ASP A 30 6.23 -3.96 19.09
C ASP A 30 7.15 -5.21 19.14
N VAL A 31 7.78 -5.60 18.03
CA VAL A 31 8.84 -6.64 18.02
C VAL A 31 9.99 -6.29 18.96
N GLU A 32 10.33 -5.00 19.08
CA GLU A 32 11.37 -4.49 19.98
C GLU A 32 10.93 -4.45 21.45
N LYS A 33 9.62 -4.47 21.73
CA LYS A 33 9.07 -4.31 23.09
C LYS A 33 8.70 -5.63 23.78
N VAL A 34 8.42 -6.68 23.02
CA VAL A 34 8.01 -7.99 23.57
C VAL A 34 9.21 -8.93 23.69
N ASP A 35 9.12 -9.95 24.55
CA ASP A 35 10.16 -10.99 24.67
C ASP A 35 9.73 -12.34 24.06
N GLU A 36 8.43 -12.54 23.83
CA GLU A 36 7.90 -13.81 23.35
C GLU A 36 8.33 -14.09 21.89
N PRO A 37 9.15 -15.12 21.63
CA PRO A 37 9.73 -15.33 20.30
C PRO A 37 8.70 -15.63 19.21
N GLN A 38 7.62 -16.35 19.53
CA GLN A 38 6.61 -16.72 18.54
C GLN A 38 5.78 -15.49 18.11
N LEU A 39 5.42 -14.61 19.04
CA LEU A 39 4.80 -13.32 18.73
C LEU A 39 5.68 -12.43 17.85
N LYS A 40 6.99 -12.32 18.13
CA LYS A 40 7.92 -11.57 17.27
C LYS A 40 7.91 -12.09 15.84
N ALA A 41 8.02 -13.41 15.68
CA ALA A 41 8.00 -14.04 14.36
C ALA A 41 6.68 -13.80 13.62
N MET A 42 5.55 -13.84 14.35
CA MET A 42 4.24 -13.55 13.78
C MET A 42 4.14 -12.08 13.33
N PHE A 43 4.63 -11.12 14.12
CA PHE A 43 4.60 -9.69 13.78
C PHE A 43 5.47 -9.35 12.58
N GLU A 44 6.69 -9.91 12.51
CA GLU A 44 7.55 -9.75 11.33
C GLU A 44 6.91 -10.31 10.06
N THR A 45 6.31 -11.52 10.16
CA THR A 45 5.61 -12.14 9.04
C THR A 45 4.42 -11.28 8.57
N ALA A 46 3.64 -10.76 9.52
CA ALA A 46 2.52 -9.87 9.20
C ALA A 46 3.00 -8.57 8.53
N ALA A 47 4.07 -7.95 9.04
CA ALA A 47 4.67 -6.75 8.47
C ALA A 47 5.15 -6.98 7.02
N GLU A 48 5.73 -8.15 6.73
CA GLU A 48 6.17 -8.50 5.38
C GLU A 48 5.01 -8.67 4.40
N VAL A 49 3.93 -9.37 4.79
CA VAL A 49 2.72 -9.51 3.97
C VAL A 49 2.08 -8.15 3.68
N LEU A 50 1.95 -7.29 4.70
CA LEU A 50 1.42 -5.94 4.54
C LEU A 50 2.30 -5.08 3.64
N ASN A 51 3.63 -5.24 3.70
CA ASN A 51 4.55 -4.56 2.80
C ASN A 51 4.39 -5.01 1.34
N GLY A 52 4.16 -6.31 1.11
CA GLY A 52 3.81 -6.85 -0.20
C GLY A 52 2.51 -6.22 -0.73
N LEU A 53 1.47 -6.15 0.11
CA LEU A 53 0.21 -5.50 -0.25
C LEU A 53 0.41 -4.01 -0.56
N ARG A 54 1.12 -3.25 0.28
CA ARG A 54 1.46 -1.84 0.05
C ARG A 54 2.18 -1.63 -1.29
N THR A 55 3.07 -2.55 -1.65
CA THR A 55 3.80 -2.53 -2.92
C THR A 55 2.87 -2.74 -4.11
N ALA A 56 1.89 -3.65 -4.01
CA ALA A 56 0.88 -3.84 -5.05
C ALA A 56 0.05 -2.57 -5.32
N PHE A 57 -0.25 -1.78 -4.28
CA PHE A 57 -0.89 -0.47 -4.44
C PHE A 57 0.01 0.53 -5.19
N SER A 58 1.32 0.58 -4.88
CA SER A 58 2.27 1.39 -5.65
C SER A 58 2.32 0.98 -7.13
N HIS A 59 2.29 -0.32 -7.42
CA HIS A 59 2.27 -0.80 -8.80
C HIS A 59 0.98 -0.39 -9.54
N TYR A 60 -0.17 -0.40 -8.85
CA TYR A 60 -1.42 0.12 -9.42
C TYR A 60 -1.31 1.61 -9.74
N GLU A 61 -0.73 2.42 -8.85
CA GLU A 61 -0.55 3.86 -9.07
C GLU A 61 0.37 4.14 -10.28
N GLN A 62 1.48 3.40 -10.40
CA GLN A 62 2.43 3.52 -11.51
C GLN A 62 1.82 3.13 -12.86
N LYS A 63 1.02 2.06 -12.90
CA LYS A 63 0.29 1.65 -14.12
C LYS A 63 -0.87 2.59 -14.48
N ASN A 64 -1.30 3.45 -13.55
CA ASN A 64 -2.29 4.50 -13.80
C ASN A 64 -1.64 5.87 -14.06
N GLU A 65 -0.33 5.95 -14.22
CA GLU A 65 0.32 7.17 -14.69
C GLU A 65 -0.08 7.46 -16.15
N PRO A 66 -0.25 8.74 -16.53
CA PRO A 66 -0.67 9.13 -17.87
C PRO A 66 0.15 8.49 -19.00
N ALA A 67 1.44 8.20 -18.75
CA ALA A 67 2.34 7.51 -19.68
C ALA A 67 1.89 6.10 -20.08
N TRP A 68 0.99 5.46 -19.31
CA TRP A 68 0.43 4.14 -19.58
C TRP A 68 -1.07 4.18 -19.98
N ARG A 69 -1.69 5.37 -19.99
CA ARG A 69 -3.08 5.55 -20.44
C ARG A 69 -3.19 5.75 -21.95
N ASP A 70 -2.08 6.03 -22.63
CA ASP A 70 -2.05 6.24 -24.07
C ASP A 70 -1.11 5.25 -24.76
N SER A 71 -1.59 4.01 -24.94
CA SER A 71 -1.01 3.07 -25.90
C SER A 71 -2.02 2.69 -26.98
N SER A 72 -3.09 3.47 -27.13
CA SER A 72 -4.14 3.20 -28.11
C SER A 72 -4.70 4.42 -28.81
N VAL A 73 -3.96 5.53 -28.94
CA VAL A 73 -4.27 6.56 -29.96
C VAL A 73 -3.00 7.23 -30.48
N SER A 74 -2.51 6.76 -31.64
CA SER A 74 -1.76 7.45 -32.71
C SER A 74 -0.85 6.43 -33.40
N ALA A 75 -0.85 6.26 -34.72
CA ALA A 75 -1.50 6.97 -35.81
C ALA A 75 -1.47 6.05 -37.06
N ASP A 76 -2.47 6.26 -37.94
CA ASP A 76 -2.57 5.86 -39.37
C ASP A 76 -2.08 4.47 -39.83
#